data_AF-A0A9P5U8H1-F1
#
_entry.id   AF-A0A9P5U8H1-F1
#
_cell.length_a   1.000
_cell.length_b   1.000
_cell.length_c   1.000
_cell.angle_alpha   90.00
_cell.angle_beta   90.00
_cell.angle_gamma   90.00
#
_symmetry.space_group_name_H-M   'P 1'
#
loop_
_entity.id
_entity.type
_entity.pdbx_description
1 polymer ?
#
loop_
_entity_poly.entity_id
_entity_poly.type
_entity_poly.pdbx_seq_one_letter_code
_entity_poly.pdbx_strand_id
1 'polypeptide(L)'
;MVVKSDDVQRLFLQSVLSRGILSESLAKVIWKKCAEAVKIADEDVEVVHSNTEEAWDAFIQNINSSLNDLDFEFKSIQDENTGKRLFAMVNRKDDELAQVATDYNAVEITYFKAVVEQIMLARNECFSVSSLAALREVSAGKEKINLTKAQAEVLLGSFVANGWLLRSKRGRYSLSSRALLELLPYLKSTYPDEIIECTICHEIITKGIACKRDNCKTRMHYHCFKVYRRRKGTCPACSLDWPQNPTDNGLLAVGELAIRDGDDKRQSRDDSDDGEDEDMEDDEPVQTQAKPRQQRSQSGRKGKSKKVDVESEEDAEKEDTEEETEADATPPPRRKSTRH
;
A
#
# COMPACT_ATOMS: atom_id res chain seq x y z
N MET A 1 16.54 -38.80 3.11
CA MET A 1 16.53 -37.61 3.99
C MET A 1 15.44 -37.90 5.01
N VAL A 2 15.74 -37.95 6.30
CA VAL A 2 14.73 -38.29 7.32
C VAL A 2 13.82 -37.08 7.50
N VAL A 3 12.54 -37.24 7.22
CA VAL A 3 11.52 -36.19 7.40
C VAL A 3 11.25 -36.04 8.89
N LYS A 4 11.14 -34.81 9.37
CA LYS A 4 10.86 -34.48 10.77
C LYS A 4 9.63 -33.59 10.88
N SER A 5 8.99 -33.58 12.05
CA SER A 5 7.86 -32.68 12.34
C SER A 5 8.22 -31.20 12.12
N ASP A 6 9.46 -30.81 12.39
CA ASP A 6 9.99 -29.45 12.13
C ASP A 6 10.02 -29.05 10.65
N ASP A 7 9.96 -30.01 9.72
CA ASP A 7 9.96 -29.70 8.29
C ASP A 7 8.66 -29.00 7.86
N VAL A 8 7.59 -29.09 8.66
CA VAL A 8 6.38 -28.28 8.47
C VAL A 8 6.72 -26.80 8.56
N GLN A 9 7.52 -26.40 9.56
CA GLN A 9 7.92 -25.00 9.74
C GLN A 9 8.82 -24.55 8.58
N ARG A 10 9.76 -25.39 8.14
CA ARG A 10 10.66 -25.07 7.02
C ARG A 10 9.90 -24.87 5.71
N LEU A 11 8.98 -25.78 5.38
CA LEU A 11 8.15 -25.67 4.17
C LEU A 11 7.22 -24.46 4.25
N PHE A 12 6.67 -24.17 5.42
CA PHE A 12 5.84 -22.99 5.64
C PHE A 12 6.65 -21.71 5.40
N LEU A 13 7.83 -21.57 6.00
CA LEU A 13 8.68 -20.39 5.83
C LEU A 13 9.15 -20.20 4.39
N GLN A 14 9.51 -21.28 3.68
CA GLN A 14 9.82 -21.22 2.25
C GLN A 14 8.61 -20.73 1.42
N SER A 15 7.41 -21.17 1.77
CA SER A 15 6.18 -20.74 1.12
C SER A 15 5.84 -19.28 1.39
N VAL A 16 6.15 -18.77 2.59
CA VAL A 16 5.98 -17.36 2.96
C VAL A 16 6.99 -16.49 2.21
N LEU A 17 8.27 -16.85 2.23
CA LEU A 17 9.36 -16.12 1.57
C LEU A 17 9.13 -15.90 0.08
N SER A 18 8.64 -16.93 -0.62
CA SER A 18 8.34 -16.84 -2.06
C SER A 18 7.18 -15.90 -2.42
N ARG A 19 6.40 -15.43 -1.44
CA ARG A 19 5.21 -14.60 -1.65
C ARG A 19 5.35 -13.18 -1.07
N GLY A 20 6.28 -12.96 -0.15
CA GLY A 20 6.48 -11.69 0.56
C GLY A 20 5.42 -11.44 1.63
N ILE A 21 4.16 -11.23 1.22
CA ILE A 21 3.02 -10.96 2.12
C ILE A 21 1.82 -11.84 1.77
N LEU A 22 1.06 -12.26 2.78
CA LEU A 22 -0.12 -13.11 2.59
C LEU A 22 -1.22 -12.80 3.61
N SER A 23 -2.48 -13.14 3.29
CA SER A 23 -3.57 -13.05 4.25
C SER A 23 -3.50 -14.16 5.29
N GLU A 24 -4.05 -13.92 6.48
CA GLU A 24 -4.14 -14.94 7.54
C GLU A 24 -4.85 -16.21 7.07
N SER A 25 -5.93 -16.07 6.29
CA SER A 25 -6.66 -17.21 5.73
C SER A 25 -5.76 -18.06 4.83
N LEU A 26 -4.92 -17.41 4.01
CA LEU A 26 -3.98 -18.12 3.15
C LEU A 26 -2.84 -18.74 3.97
N ALA A 27 -2.37 -18.05 5.03
CA ALA A 27 -1.35 -18.56 5.94
C ALA A 27 -1.78 -19.89 6.58
N LYS A 28 -3.00 -19.92 7.13
CA LYS A 28 -3.59 -21.13 7.72
C LYS A 28 -3.75 -22.26 6.68
N VAL A 29 -4.12 -21.94 5.44
CA VAL A 29 -4.19 -22.95 4.35
C VAL A 29 -2.81 -23.50 3.99
N ILE A 30 -1.79 -22.64 3.89
CA ILE A 30 -0.41 -23.08 3.61
C ILE A 30 0.08 -23.97 4.76
N TRP A 31 -0.15 -23.57 6.01
CA TRP A 31 0.23 -24.36 7.18
C TRP A 31 -0.38 -25.76 7.15
N LYS A 32 -1.70 -25.85 6.87
CA LYS A 32 -2.38 -27.13 6.68
C LYS A 32 -1.75 -27.98 5.57
N LYS A 33 -1.49 -27.39 4.40
CA LYS A 33 -0.87 -28.10 3.26
C LYS A 33 0.55 -28.56 3.58
N CYS A 34 1.33 -27.80 4.34
CA CYS A 34 2.66 -28.21 4.79
C CYS A 34 2.58 -29.40 5.75
N ALA A 35 1.63 -29.38 6.68
CA ALA A 35 1.40 -30.51 7.59
C ALA A 35 1.00 -31.80 6.84
N GLU A 36 0.11 -31.67 5.85
CA GLU A 36 -0.29 -32.78 4.97
C GLU A 36 0.89 -33.31 4.15
N ALA A 37 1.70 -32.42 3.56
CA ALA A 37 2.86 -32.81 2.74
C ALA A 37 3.92 -33.58 3.55
N VAL A 38 4.21 -33.16 4.78
CA VAL A 38 5.15 -33.86 5.67
C VAL A 38 4.63 -35.24 6.03
N LYS A 39 3.33 -35.36 6.33
CA LYS A 39 2.69 -36.65 6.65
C LYS A 39 2.65 -37.61 5.46
N ILE A 40 2.49 -37.10 4.23
CA ILE A 40 2.55 -37.92 3.01
C ILE A 40 3.98 -38.40 2.74
N ALA A 41 4.99 -37.59 3.07
CA ALA A 41 6.38 -37.94 2.86
C ALA A 41 6.87 -39.02 3.84
N ASP A 42 6.31 -39.07 5.05
CA ASP A 42 6.60 -40.09 6.07
C ASP A 42 5.37 -40.27 6.99
N GLU A 43 4.68 -41.40 6.86
CA GLU A 43 3.45 -41.71 7.62
C GLU A 43 3.72 -41.92 9.11
N ASP A 44 4.96 -42.27 9.49
CA ASP A 44 5.35 -42.54 10.87
C ASP A 44 5.66 -41.25 11.67
N VAL A 45 5.73 -40.10 10.98
CA VAL A 45 5.97 -38.80 11.63
C VAL A 45 4.68 -38.27 12.27
N GLU A 46 4.71 -38.09 13.58
CA GLU A 46 3.64 -37.41 14.30
C GLU A 46 3.64 -35.91 13.98
N VAL A 47 2.72 -35.52 13.08
CA VAL A 47 2.40 -34.12 12.78
C VAL A 47 1.13 -33.73 13.51
N VAL A 48 1.27 -32.91 14.55
CA VAL A 48 0.13 -32.34 15.28
C VAL A 48 -0.32 -31.07 14.54
N HIS A 49 -1.51 -31.10 13.97
CA HIS A 49 -2.14 -29.94 13.34
C HIS A 49 -3.59 -29.81 13.80
N SER A 50 -3.98 -28.60 14.17
CA SER A 50 -5.34 -28.26 14.60
C SER A 50 -5.75 -26.92 14.00
N ASN A 51 -7.00 -26.83 13.51
CA ASN A 51 -7.56 -25.59 12.92
C ASN A 51 -8.05 -24.59 13.98
N THR A 52 -7.55 -24.68 15.22
CA THR A 52 -7.95 -23.79 16.32
C THR A 52 -7.07 -22.54 16.35
N GLU A 53 -7.60 -21.42 16.87
CA GLU A 53 -6.82 -20.18 16.99
C GLU A 53 -5.65 -20.35 17.96
N GLU A 54 -5.84 -21.12 19.03
CA GLU A 54 -4.80 -21.40 20.01
C GLU A 54 -3.63 -22.19 19.40
N ALA A 55 -3.93 -23.15 18.51
CA ALA A 55 -2.91 -23.90 17.80
C ALA A 55 -2.16 -23.03 16.77
N TRP A 56 -2.87 -22.11 16.11
CA TRP A 56 -2.26 -21.13 15.21
C TRP A 56 -1.30 -20.22 15.97
N ASP A 57 -1.73 -19.62 17.08
CA ASP A 57 -0.89 -18.75 17.90
C ASP A 57 0.35 -19.48 18.43
N ALA A 58 0.20 -20.73 18.88
CA ALA A 58 1.33 -21.57 19.30
C ALA A 58 2.30 -21.86 18.14
N PHE A 59 1.79 -22.10 16.93
CA PHE A 59 2.62 -22.30 15.74
C PHE A 59 3.42 -21.04 15.38
N ILE A 60 2.80 -19.86 15.44
CA ILE A 60 3.46 -18.57 15.21
C ILE A 60 4.55 -18.31 16.25
N GLN A 61 4.28 -18.61 17.54
CA GLN A 61 5.27 -18.47 18.61
C GLN A 61 6.49 -19.38 18.39
N ASN A 62 6.26 -20.63 17.97
CA ASN A 62 7.35 -21.56 17.63
C ASN A 62 8.17 -21.05 16.43
N ILE A 63 7.51 -20.58 15.37
CA ILE A 63 8.20 -19.96 14.23
C ILE A 63 9.07 -18.80 14.70
N ASN A 64 8.51 -17.86 15.45
CA ASN A 64 9.23 -16.66 15.89
C ASN A 64 10.38 -16.99 16.84
N SER A 65 10.25 -18.04 17.64
CA SER A 65 11.35 -18.54 18.47
C SER A 65 12.49 -19.08 17.61
N SER A 66 12.19 -19.79 16.51
CA SER A 66 13.19 -20.29 15.56
C SER A 66 13.85 -19.19 14.71
N LEU A 67 13.11 -18.10 14.42
CA LEU A 67 13.60 -16.98 13.61
C LEU A 67 14.39 -15.95 14.42
N ASN A 68 14.28 -15.97 15.75
CA ASN A 68 14.86 -14.96 16.63
C ASN A 68 16.39 -14.86 16.48
N ASP A 69 17.09 -15.99 16.30
CA ASP A 69 18.55 -16.01 16.11
C ASP A 69 19.01 -15.43 14.77
N LEU A 70 18.09 -15.30 13.81
CA LEU A 70 18.34 -14.75 12.48
C LEU A 70 17.89 -13.28 12.38
N ASP A 71 17.44 -12.69 13.48
CA ASP A 71 16.82 -11.37 13.53
C ASP A 71 15.62 -11.24 12.58
N PHE A 72 14.89 -12.33 12.33
CA PHE A 72 13.64 -12.31 11.58
C PHE A 72 12.43 -12.49 12.51
N GLU A 73 11.28 -11.98 12.06
CA GLU A 73 10.01 -12.14 12.74
C GLU A 73 8.90 -12.36 11.73
N PHE A 74 8.10 -13.39 11.94
CA PHE A 74 6.82 -13.56 11.26
C PHE A 74 5.76 -12.74 11.99
N LYS A 75 5.40 -11.60 11.39
CA LYS A 75 4.59 -10.54 12.01
C LYS A 75 3.33 -10.28 11.19
N SER A 76 2.28 -9.81 11.87
CA SER A 76 1.03 -9.42 11.24
C SER A 76 0.80 -7.91 11.24
N ILE A 77 0.07 -7.42 10.24
CA ILE A 77 -0.51 -6.06 10.18
C ILE A 77 -1.97 -6.15 9.72
N GLN A 78 -2.84 -5.23 10.15
CA GLN A 78 -4.16 -5.10 9.51
C GLN A 78 -4.07 -4.17 8.31
N ASP A 79 -4.51 -4.66 7.15
CA ASP A 79 -4.56 -3.86 5.94
C ASP A 79 -5.50 -2.66 6.12
N GLU A 80 -4.98 -1.44 5.94
CA GLU A 80 -5.75 -0.22 6.23
C GLU A 80 -6.95 -0.02 5.30
N ASN A 81 -6.91 -0.62 4.11
CA ASN A 81 -7.97 -0.54 3.11
C ASN A 81 -9.10 -1.55 3.38
N THR A 82 -8.76 -2.82 3.64
CA THR A 82 -9.72 -3.93 3.75
C THR A 82 -10.02 -4.35 5.19
N GLY A 83 -9.17 -4.00 6.14
CA GLY A 83 -9.22 -4.45 7.54
C GLY A 83 -8.86 -5.93 7.72
N LYS A 84 -8.37 -6.61 6.67
CA LYS A 84 -7.94 -8.01 6.75
C LYS A 84 -6.55 -8.09 7.37
N ARG A 85 -6.31 -9.11 8.18
CA ARG A 85 -5.00 -9.37 8.75
C ARG A 85 -4.08 -10.01 7.70
N LEU A 86 -2.94 -9.37 7.49
CA LEU A 86 -1.87 -9.81 6.62
C LEU A 86 -0.67 -10.22 7.45
N PHE A 87 0.14 -11.13 6.94
CA PHE A 87 1.36 -11.65 7.55
C PHE A 87 2.52 -11.56 6.56
N ALA A 88 3.68 -11.19 7.07
CA ALA A 88 4.94 -11.18 6.34
C ALA A 88 6.09 -11.55 7.28
N MET A 89 7.22 -11.94 6.71
CA MET A 89 8.46 -12.12 7.45
C MET A 89 9.28 -10.83 7.38
N VAL A 90 9.52 -10.22 8.54
CA VAL A 90 10.16 -8.92 8.69
C VAL A 90 11.56 -9.11 9.26
N ASN A 91 12.54 -8.40 8.70
CA ASN A 91 13.88 -8.33 9.27
C ASN A 91 13.87 -7.29 10.41
N ARG A 92 14.45 -7.63 11.56
CA ARG A 92 14.55 -6.76 12.74
C ARG A 92 15.83 -5.93 12.76
N LYS A 93 16.78 -6.16 11.85
CA LYS A 93 18.01 -5.36 11.76
C LYS A 93 17.74 -4.00 11.15
N ASP A 94 18.45 -3.00 11.65
CA ASP A 94 18.37 -1.59 11.20
C ASP A 94 18.72 -1.36 9.70
N ASP A 95 19.23 -2.36 8.99
CA ASP A 95 19.40 -2.32 7.53
C ASP A 95 18.20 -2.94 6.80
N GLU A 96 17.01 -2.43 7.07
CA GLU A 96 15.74 -2.91 6.47
C GLU A 96 15.65 -2.58 4.98
N LEU A 97 16.39 -1.57 4.55
CA LEU A 97 16.59 -1.25 3.15
C LEU A 97 17.34 -2.36 2.42
N ALA A 98 18.04 -3.26 3.12
CA ALA A 98 18.64 -4.45 2.51
C ALA A 98 17.60 -5.34 1.81
N GLN A 99 16.34 -5.39 2.29
CA GLN A 99 15.27 -6.16 1.64
C GLN A 99 14.82 -5.51 0.32
N VAL A 100 14.80 -4.17 0.26
CA VAL A 100 14.59 -3.45 -1.00
C VAL A 100 15.84 -3.59 -1.88
N ALA A 101 17.03 -3.62 -1.28
CA ALA A 101 18.30 -3.66 -1.99
C ALA A 101 18.61 -5.00 -2.68
N THR A 102 17.95 -6.10 -2.30
CA THR A 102 18.11 -7.36 -3.04
C THR A 102 17.52 -7.28 -4.44
N ASP A 103 16.45 -6.51 -4.62
CA ASP A 103 15.71 -6.43 -5.89
C ASP A 103 16.04 -5.17 -6.70
N TYR A 104 16.60 -4.16 -6.05
CA TYR A 104 16.85 -2.84 -6.63
C TYR A 104 18.29 -2.39 -6.44
N ASN A 105 18.84 -1.70 -7.44
CA ASN A 105 20.19 -1.13 -7.34
C ASN A 105 20.20 0.16 -6.49
N ALA A 106 21.39 0.65 -6.13
CA ALA A 106 21.55 1.82 -5.27
C ALA A 106 20.79 3.07 -5.77
N VAL A 107 20.76 3.32 -7.08
CA VAL A 107 20.08 4.49 -7.66
C VAL A 107 18.55 4.35 -7.53
N GLU A 108 18.03 3.14 -7.74
CA GLU A 108 16.61 2.81 -7.59
C GLU A 108 16.15 2.91 -6.14
N ILE A 109 16.99 2.46 -5.20
CA ILE A 109 16.73 2.62 -3.76
C ILE A 109 16.73 4.10 -3.36
N THR A 110 17.68 4.90 -3.84
CA THR A 110 17.69 6.34 -3.57
C THR A 110 16.43 7.01 -4.09
N TYR A 111 15.95 6.63 -5.28
CA TYR A 111 14.67 7.10 -5.81
C TYR A 111 13.48 6.66 -4.95
N PHE A 112 13.46 5.40 -4.52
CA PHE A 112 12.43 4.89 -3.61
C PHE A 112 12.39 5.71 -2.32
N LYS A 113 13.54 5.98 -1.69
CA LYS A 113 13.64 6.81 -0.49
C LYS A 113 13.08 8.21 -0.69
N ALA A 114 13.37 8.86 -1.82
CA ALA A 114 12.83 10.19 -2.12
C ALA A 114 11.30 10.17 -2.26
N VAL A 115 10.74 9.12 -2.86
CA VAL A 115 9.28 8.94 -2.94
C VAL A 115 8.68 8.69 -1.56
N VAL A 116 9.30 7.85 -0.73
CA VAL A 116 8.87 7.60 0.65
C VAL A 116 8.93 8.88 1.49
N GLU A 117 9.99 9.67 1.37
CA GLU A 117 10.13 10.97 2.02
C GLU A 117 8.94 11.87 1.68
N GLN A 118 8.58 12.00 0.39
CA GLN A 118 7.42 12.81 -0.01
C GLN A 118 6.10 12.27 0.51
N ILE A 119 5.97 10.95 0.65
CA ILE A 119 4.78 10.34 1.25
C ILE A 119 4.70 10.65 2.75
N MET A 120 5.80 10.55 3.48
CA MET A 120 5.84 10.76 4.93
C MET A 120 5.69 12.23 5.30
N LEU A 121 6.36 13.13 4.57
CA LEU A 121 6.28 14.58 4.76
C LEU A 121 5.04 15.22 4.10
N ALA A 122 4.09 14.40 3.64
CA ALA A 122 2.93 14.91 2.95
C ALA A 122 2.05 15.74 3.90
N ARG A 123 1.65 16.94 3.44
CA ARG A 123 0.82 17.86 4.23
C ARG A 123 -0.53 17.23 4.60
N ASN A 124 -1.12 17.75 5.67
CA ASN A 124 -2.46 17.37 6.12
C ASN A 124 -2.61 15.86 6.43
N GLU A 125 -1.51 15.17 6.74
CA GLU A 125 -1.52 13.72 7.01
C GLU A 125 -2.08 12.92 5.82
N CYS A 126 -1.83 13.39 4.59
CA CYS A 126 -2.42 12.76 3.41
C CYS A 126 -1.66 11.51 2.92
N PHE A 127 -0.47 11.26 3.46
CA PHE A 127 0.37 10.07 3.22
C PHE A 127 0.34 9.56 1.77
N SER A 128 0.41 10.49 0.82
CA SER A 128 0.36 10.15 -0.60
C SER A 128 0.97 11.23 -1.47
N VAL A 129 1.55 10.81 -2.59
CA VAL A 129 2.21 11.68 -3.58
C VAL A 129 1.60 11.46 -4.96
N SER A 130 1.38 12.53 -5.75
CA SER A 130 0.89 12.36 -7.13
C SER A 130 1.95 11.75 -8.04
N SER A 131 1.52 11.09 -9.12
CA SER A 131 2.44 10.62 -10.15
C SER A 131 3.35 11.73 -10.68
N LEU A 132 2.82 12.95 -10.85
CA LEU A 132 3.62 14.09 -11.31
C LEU A 132 4.67 14.51 -10.28
N ALA A 133 4.31 14.57 -8.99
CA ALA A 133 5.26 14.90 -7.93
C ALA A 133 6.33 13.81 -7.79
N ALA A 134 5.95 12.52 -7.80
CA ALA A 134 6.89 11.41 -7.74
C ALA A 134 7.90 11.44 -8.91
N LEU A 135 7.45 11.71 -10.13
CA LEU A 135 8.34 11.83 -11.30
C LEU A 135 9.29 13.04 -11.23
N ARG A 136 8.99 14.06 -10.44
CA ARG A 136 9.89 15.21 -10.23
C ARG A 136 11.03 14.89 -9.26
N GLU A 137 10.88 13.88 -8.40
CA GLU A 137 11.93 13.51 -7.41
C GLU A 137 13.25 13.08 -8.06
N VAL A 138 13.21 12.64 -9.32
CA VAL A 138 14.40 12.37 -10.13
C VAL A 138 15.36 13.57 -10.19
N SER A 139 14.85 14.80 -10.07
CA SER A 139 15.63 16.03 -10.20
C SER A 139 15.44 17.01 -9.04
N ALA A 140 14.54 16.73 -8.09
CA ALA A 140 14.15 17.66 -7.03
C ALA A 140 14.85 17.42 -5.67
N GLY A 141 15.52 16.28 -5.50
CA GLY A 141 16.28 15.97 -4.28
C GLY A 141 17.59 16.74 -4.15
N LYS A 142 18.16 16.75 -2.93
CA LYS A 142 19.51 17.31 -2.64
C LYS A 142 20.59 16.62 -3.48
N GLU A 143 20.40 15.33 -3.76
CA GLU A 143 21.24 14.55 -4.67
C GLU A 143 20.54 14.37 -6.01
N LYS A 144 21.27 14.63 -7.10
CA LYS A 144 20.75 14.37 -8.44
C LYS A 144 20.70 12.86 -8.69
N ILE A 145 19.49 12.32 -8.74
CA ILE A 145 19.27 10.92 -9.04
C ILE A 145 19.48 10.71 -10.54
N ASN A 146 20.44 9.86 -10.91
CA ASN A 146 20.77 9.57 -12.31
C ASN A 146 19.73 8.66 -12.97
N LEU A 147 18.48 9.11 -13.02
CA LEU A 147 17.36 8.47 -13.70
C LEU A 147 16.71 9.45 -14.67
N THR A 148 16.01 8.93 -15.67
CA THR A 148 15.09 9.71 -16.50
C THR A 148 13.66 9.57 -15.96
N LYS A 149 12.78 10.51 -16.31
CA LYS A 149 11.35 10.42 -15.93
C LYS A 149 10.69 9.13 -16.44
N ALA A 150 11.06 8.66 -17.63
CA ALA A 150 10.54 7.41 -18.18
C ALA A 150 11.00 6.20 -17.36
N GLN A 151 12.27 6.15 -16.94
CA GLN A 151 12.75 5.09 -16.05
C GLN A 151 12.07 5.15 -14.67
N ALA A 152 11.85 6.36 -14.14
CA ALA A 152 11.15 6.55 -12.88
C ALA A 152 9.70 6.07 -12.93
N GLU A 153 9.00 6.25 -14.05
CA GLU A 153 7.65 5.72 -14.25
C GLU A 153 7.63 4.19 -14.24
N VAL A 154 8.59 3.55 -14.92
CA VAL A 154 8.75 2.09 -14.90
C VAL A 154 9.05 1.59 -13.48
N LEU A 155 9.91 2.28 -12.74
CA LEU A 155 10.24 1.93 -11.35
C LEU A 155 9.03 2.08 -10.42
N LEU A 156 8.24 3.14 -10.56
CA LEU A 156 6.98 3.29 -9.81
C LEU A 156 6.03 2.12 -10.10
N GLY A 157 5.94 1.67 -11.36
CA GLY A 157 5.19 0.47 -11.72
C GLY A 157 5.73 -0.80 -11.04
N SER A 158 7.06 -0.97 -11.02
CA SER A 158 7.74 -2.08 -10.34
C SER A 158 7.49 -2.07 -8.82
N PHE A 159 7.58 -0.91 -8.16
CA PHE A 159 7.28 -0.78 -6.73
C PHE A 159 5.83 -1.14 -6.40
N VAL A 160 4.89 -0.84 -7.30
CA VAL A 160 3.49 -1.28 -7.12
C VAL A 160 3.36 -2.80 -7.32
N ALA A 161 3.96 -3.34 -8.38
CA ALA A 161 3.89 -4.77 -8.67
C ALA A 161 4.51 -5.64 -7.56
N ASN A 162 5.61 -5.19 -6.98
CA ASN A 162 6.29 -5.87 -5.86
C ASN A 162 5.65 -5.54 -4.50
N GLY A 163 4.56 -4.77 -4.49
CA GLY A 163 3.79 -4.48 -3.29
C GLY A 163 4.48 -3.55 -2.31
N TRP A 164 5.40 -2.68 -2.74
CA TRP A 164 5.97 -1.60 -1.92
C TRP A 164 5.06 -0.36 -1.89
N LEU A 165 4.45 -0.03 -3.03
CA LEU A 165 3.54 1.10 -3.18
C LEU A 165 2.15 0.64 -3.60
N LEU A 166 1.15 1.46 -3.28
CA LEU A 166 -0.20 1.35 -3.82
C LEU A 166 -0.47 2.54 -4.72
N ARG A 167 -1.03 2.29 -5.91
CA ARG A 167 -1.48 3.35 -6.83
C ARG A 167 -3.00 3.49 -6.75
N SER A 168 -3.48 4.69 -6.42
CA SER A 168 -4.90 5.00 -6.40
C SER A 168 -5.45 5.27 -7.80
N LYS A 169 -6.78 5.20 -7.95
CA LYS A 169 -7.47 5.57 -9.20
C LYS A 169 -7.25 7.05 -9.59
N ARG A 170 -6.87 7.90 -8.64
CA ARG A 170 -6.54 9.32 -8.88
C ARG A 170 -5.07 9.51 -9.29
N GLY A 171 -4.31 8.43 -9.50
CA GLY A 171 -2.91 8.51 -9.90
C GLY A 171 -1.99 8.99 -8.78
N ARG A 172 -2.25 8.54 -7.54
CA ARG A 172 -1.38 8.84 -6.39
C ARG A 172 -0.78 7.57 -5.82
N TYR A 173 0.43 7.69 -5.28
CA TYR A 173 1.15 6.62 -4.62
C TYR A 173 1.08 6.79 -3.11
N SER A 174 0.91 5.68 -2.39
CA SER A 174 0.98 5.58 -0.92
C SER A 174 1.75 4.31 -0.56
N LEU A 175 2.25 4.21 0.67
CA LEU A 175 2.86 2.97 1.15
C LEU A 175 1.82 1.85 1.20
N SER A 176 2.24 0.63 0.85
CA SER A 176 1.42 -0.56 1.02
C SER A 176 1.48 -1.08 2.46
N SER A 177 0.57 -1.99 2.81
CA SER A 177 0.61 -2.71 4.08
C SER A 177 1.90 -3.54 4.25
N ARG A 178 2.49 -4.03 3.15
CA ARG A 178 3.80 -4.70 3.17
C ARG A 178 4.90 -3.72 3.54
N ALA A 179 4.97 -2.56 2.89
CA ALA A 179 5.97 -1.54 3.18
C ALA A 179 5.85 -0.99 4.61
N LEU A 180 4.61 -0.76 5.08
CA LEU A 180 4.36 -0.35 6.46
C LEU A 180 4.72 -1.40 7.50
N LEU A 181 4.76 -2.68 7.13
CA LEU A 181 5.13 -3.76 8.03
C LEU A 181 6.65 -4.02 8.02
N GLU A 182 7.24 -4.09 6.82
CA GLU A 182 8.67 -4.41 6.61
C GLU A 182 9.59 -3.22 6.89
N LEU A 183 9.18 -1.99 6.60
CA LEU A 183 10.01 -0.78 6.75
C LEU A 183 9.67 0.02 8.02
N LEU A 184 8.88 -0.53 8.94
CA LEU A 184 8.40 0.24 10.09
C LEU A 184 9.55 0.80 10.96
N PRO A 185 10.58 0.03 11.32
CA PRO A 185 11.74 0.58 12.01
C PRO A 185 12.51 1.64 11.21
N TYR A 186 12.68 1.49 9.90
CA TYR A 186 13.23 2.55 9.04
C TYR A 186 12.38 3.83 9.08
N LEU A 187 11.06 3.69 8.99
CA LEU A 187 10.14 4.83 9.07
C LEU A 187 10.17 5.50 10.45
N LYS A 188 10.22 4.71 11.53
CA LYS A 188 10.30 5.22 12.92
C LYS A 188 11.61 5.93 13.23
N SER A 189 12.73 5.42 12.71
CA SER A 189 14.05 6.03 12.89
C SER A 189 14.23 7.27 12.02
N THR A 190 13.71 7.25 10.79
CA THR A 190 13.90 8.35 9.83
C THR A 190 12.88 9.46 10.04
N TYR A 191 11.59 9.15 10.22
CA TYR A 191 10.48 10.12 10.24
C TYR A 191 9.70 10.09 11.57
N PRO A 192 10.35 10.20 12.73
CA PRO A 192 9.71 9.97 14.03
C PRO A 192 8.53 10.93 14.30
N ASP A 193 8.58 12.15 13.78
CA ASP A 193 7.57 13.18 14.00
C ASP A 193 6.32 12.96 13.12
N GLU A 194 6.49 12.26 12.01
CA GLU A 194 5.44 11.93 11.05
C GLU A 194 4.77 10.57 11.34
N ILE A 195 5.32 9.79 12.29
CA ILE A 195 4.69 8.54 12.73
C ILE A 195 3.46 8.86 13.56
N ILE A 196 2.31 8.47 13.01
CA ILE A 196 1.02 8.56 13.68
C ILE A 196 0.54 7.15 14.01
N GLU A 197 0.04 6.95 15.22
CA GLU A 197 -0.52 5.67 15.67
C GLU A 197 -2.03 5.78 15.90
N CYS A 198 -2.73 4.70 15.55
CA CYS A 198 -4.16 4.57 15.81
C CYS A 198 -4.41 4.47 17.32
N THR A 199 -5.36 5.26 17.83
CA THR A 199 -5.71 5.30 19.26
C THR A 199 -6.34 4.01 19.79
N ILE A 200 -6.74 3.07 18.91
CA ILE A 200 -7.41 1.81 19.29
C ILE A 200 -6.46 0.61 19.22
N CYS A 201 -5.78 0.42 18.09
CA CYS A 201 -4.89 -0.74 17.90
C CYS A 201 -3.42 -0.43 18.14
N HIS A 202 -3.03 0.84 18.30
CA HIS A 202 -1.64 1.28 18.45
C HIS A 202 -0.71 0.90 17.29
N GLU A 203 -1.27 0.54 16.13
CA GLU A 203 -0.52 0.36 14.89
C GLU A 203 -0.40 1.70 14.15
N ILE A 204 0.65 1.82 13.32
CA ILE A 204 0.85 2.98 12.44
C ILE A 204 -0.39 3.21 11.57
N ILE A 205 -0.78 4.46 11.39
CA ILE A 205 -1.91 4.86 10.54
C ILE A 205 -1.45 5.79 9.44
N THR A 206 -1.70 5.38 8.19
CA THR A 206 -1.59 6.24 7.01
C THR A 206 -2.94 6.46 6.33
N LYS A 207 -3.98 5.69 6.71
CA LYS A 207 -5.35 5.84 6.18
C LYS A 207 -6.40 5.68 7.27
N GLY A 208 -7.27 6.68 7.39
CA GLY A 208 -8.36 6.63 8.37
C GLY A 208 -8.99 7.99 8.65
N ILE A 209 -9.32 8.22 9.91
CA ILE A 209 -9.98 9.43 10.39
C ILE A 209 -9.22 10.09 11.52
N ALA A 210 -9.36 11.40 11.57
CA ALA A 210 -8.82 12.30 12.55
C ALA A 210 -9.93 13.08 13.24
N CYS A 211 -9.78 13.31 14.54
CA CYS A 211 -10.70 14.19 15.26
C CYS A 211 -10.56 15.63 14.73
N LYS A 212 -11.69 16.29 14.45
CA LYS A 212 -11.70 17.67 13.97
C LYS A 212 -11.37 18.70 15.06
N ARG A 213 -11.45 18.35 16.34
CA ARG A 213 -11.16 19.31 17.42
C ARG A 213 -9.68 19.70 17.37
N ASP A 214 -9.42 21.00 17.42
CA ASP A 214 -8.08 21.56 17.51
C ASP A 214 -7.30 20.95 18.69
N ASN A 215 -6.02 20.68 18.47
CA ASN A 215 -5.12 20.02 19.43
C ASN A 215 -5.52 18.59 19.85
N CYS A 216 -6.55 17.98 19.22
CA CYS A 216 -6.88 16.58 19.45
C CYS A 216 -6.04 15.66 18.55
N LYS A 217 -5.14 14.89 19.16
CA LYS A 217 -4.26 13.92 18.48
C LYS A 217 -4.94 12.56 18.21
N THR A 218 -6.25 12.43 18.42
CA THR A 218 -6.93 11.17 18.16
C THR A 218 -6.99 10.89 16.67
N ARG A 219 -6.49 9.71 16.30
CA ARG A 219 -6.44 9.17 14.94
C ARG A 219 -6.88 7.71 14.99
N MET A 220 -7.68 7.27 14.02
CA MET A 220 -8.19 5.90 14.00
C MET A 220 -8.27 5.37 12.57
N HIS A 221 -7.86 4.12 12.35
CA HIS A 221 -8.13 3.45 11.09
C HIS A 221 -9.64 3.34 10.85
N TYR A 222 -10.07 3.24 9.59
CA TYR A 222 -11.49 3.08 9.25
C TYR A 222 -12.12 1.84 9.91
N HIS A 223 -11.40 0.71 9.95
CA HIS A 223 -11.89 -0.51 10.58
C HIS A 223 -12.01 -0.36 12.12
N CYS A 224 -11.02 0.28 12.76
CA CYS A 224 -11.04 0.62 14.19
C CYS A 224 -12.21 1.54 14.54
N PHE A 225 -12.42 2.61 13.75
CA PHE A 225 -13.54 3.53 13.90
C PHE A 225 -14.88 2.82 13.79
N LYS A 226 -15.06 1.95 12.79
CA LYS A 226 -16.31 1.19 12.59
C LYS A 226 -16.65 0.32 13.80
N VAL A 227 -15.66 -0.31 14.43
CA VAL A 227 -15.87 -1.10 15.66
C VAL A 227 -16.17 -0.20 16.85
N TYR A 228 -15.40 0.88 17.03
CA TYR A 228 -15.57 1.83 18.12
C TYR A 228 -16.95 2.51 18.09
N ARG A 229 -17.36 2.98 16.91
CA ARG A 229 -18.59 3.76 16.70
C ARG A 229 -19.88 2.98 16.95
N ARG A 230 -19.82 1.64 16.93
CA ARG A 230 -20.93 0.77 17.33
C ARG A 230 -21.28 0.89 18.82
N ARG A 231 -20.32 1.29 19.65
CA ARG A 231 -20.47 1.34 21.12
C ARG A 231 -20.42 2.75 21.69
N LYS A 232 -19.65 3.65 21.06
CA LYS A 232 -19.40 5.01 21.55
C LYS A 232 -19.67 6.03 20.44
N GLY A 233 -20.24 7.17 20.81
CA GLY A 233 -20.57 8.25 19.86
C GLY A 233 -19.63 9.45 19.89
N THR A 234 -18.65 9.46 20.79
CA THR A 234 -17.79 10.60 21.07
C THR A 234 -16.32 10.24 20.91
N CYS A 235 -15.47 11.21 20.65
CA CYS A 235 -14.02 11.03 20.67
C CYS A 235 -13.54 10.52 22.04
N PRO A 236 -12.65 9.50 22.12
CA PRO A 236 -12.15 8.97 23.39
C PRO A 236 -11.29 9.96 24.19
N ALA A 237 -10.63 10.92 23.52
CA ALA A 237 -9.75 11.88 24.18
C ALA A 237 -10.46 13.18 24.56
N CYS A 238 -11.23 13.77 23.63
CA CYS A 238 -11.81 15.10 23.83
C CYS A 238 -13.33 15.10 24.01
N SER A 239 -13.99 13.94 23.90
CA SER A 239 -15.45 13.81 24.02
C SER A 239 -16.26 14.63 23.00
N LEU A 240 -15.66 15.08 21.90
CA LEU A 240 -16.40 15.68 20.78
C LEU A 240 -17.33 14.62 20.16
N ASP A 241 -18.58 14.98 19.89
CA ASP A 241 -19.51 14.10 19.18
C ASP A 241 -19.01 13.79 17.76
N TRP A 242 -19.08 12.51 17.39
CA TRP A 242 -18.67 12.02 16.09
C TRP A 242 -19.87 11.55 15.27
N PRO A 243 -19.85 11.82 13.95
CA PRO A 243 -20.87 11.33 13.05
C PRO A 243 -20.87 9.80 12.98
N GLN A 244 -21.90 9.23 12.37
CA GLN A 244 -22.04 7.79 12.25
C GLN A 244 -21.10 7.22 11.18
N ASN A 245 -20.95 7.91 10.04
CA ASN A 245 -20.05 7.50 8.98
C ASN A 245 -18.73 8.28 9.04
N PRO A 246 -17.60 7.65 8.67
CA PRO A 246 -16.28 8.28 8.72
C PRO A 246 -16.11 9.43 7.71
N THR A 247 -16.92 9.47 6.65
CA THR A 247 -16.88 10.48 5.59
C THR A 247 -17.81 11.67 5.83
N ASP A 248 -18.63 11.61 6.88
CA ASP A 248 -19.57 12.67 7.20
C ASP A 248 -18.84 13.90 7.79
N ASN A 249 -19.45 15.07 7.63
CA ASN A 249 -18.92 16.30 8.22
C ASN A 249 -18.78 16.18 9.74
N GLY A 250 -17.56 16.42 10.25
CA GLY A 250 -17.25 16.34 11.69
C GLY A 250 -15.97 15.59 12.00
N LEU A 251 -15.45 14.84 11.03
CA LEU A 251 -14.15 14.19 11.07
C LEU A 251 -13.25 14.77 9.98
N LEU A 252 -11.94 14.71 10.21
CA LEU A 252 -10.93 14.96 9.20
C LEU A 252 -10.47 13.62 8.65
N ALA A 253 -10.09 13.57 7.38
CA ALA A 253 -9.53 12.35 6.80
C ALA A 253 -8.03 12.26 7.11
N VAL A 254 -7.53 11.02 7.17
CA VAL A 254 -6.10 10.67 7.12
C VAL A 254 -5.88 9.84 5.87
N GLY A 255 -4.82 10.12 5.12
CA GLY A 255 -4.53 9.53 3.83
C GLY A 255 -5.07 10.36 2.65
N GLU A 256 -5.24 9.73 1.49
CA GLU A 256 -5.53 10.42 0.21
C GLU A 256 -6.76 11.35 0.20
N LEU A 257 -7.73 11.13 1.11
CA LEU A 257 -8.91 11.99 1.23
C LEU A 257 -8.64 13.30 1.98
N ALA A 258 -7.48 13.45 2.61
CA ALA A 258 -7.07 14.65 3.34
C ALA A 258 -6.45 15.75 2.45
N ILE A 259 -6.21 15.43 1.17
CA ILE A 259 -5.53 16.31 0.21
C ILE A 259 -6.31 17.60 -0.03
N ARG A 260 -5.57 18.71 -0.11
CA ARG A 260 -6.04 20.04 -0.47
C ARG A 260 -5.27 20.58 -1.68
N ASP A 261 -5.80 21.66 -2.28
CA ASP A 261 -5.15 22.31 -3.40
C ASP A 261 -3.75 22.82 -3.00
N GLY A 262 -2.73 22.43 -3.77
CA GLY A 262 -1.34 22.83 -3.53
C GLY A 262 -0.48 21.85 -2.72
N ASP A 263 -1.04 20.72 -2.25
CA ASP A 263 -0.31 19.73 -1.45
C ASP A 263 0.76 18.93 -2.24
N ASP A 264 0.85 19.09 -3.57
CA ASP A 264 1.86 18.44 -4.43
C ASP A 264 3.21 19.18 -4.47
N LYS A 265 3.39 20.23 -3.68
CA LYS A 265 4.67 20.95 -3.54
C LYS A 265 5.62 20.16 -2.63
N ARG A 266 6.88 20.01 -3.05
CA ARG A 266 7.91 19.26 -2.32
C ARG A 266 8.11 19.86 -0.93
N GLN A 267 8.02 19.04 0.11
CA GLN A 267 8.50 19.39 1.45
C GLN A 267 9.93 18.84 1.60
N SER A 268 10.84 19.66 2.10
CA SER A 268 12.20 19.27 2.46
C SER A 268 12.32 19.37 3.98
N ARG A 269 13.02 18.42 4.60
CA ARG A 269 13.52 18.62 5.96
C ARG A 269 14.72 19.54 5.86
N ASP A 270 14.52 20.80 6.20
CA ASP A 270 15.63 21.68 6.52
C ASP A 270 16.10 21.29 7.91
N ASP A 271 17.27 20.65 7.98
CA ASP A 271 18.05 20.61 9.21
C ASP A 271 18.29 22.06 9.59
N SER A 272 17.56 22.54 10.59
CA SER A 272 17.61 23.93 11.03
C SER A 272 18.97 24.18 11.67
N ASP A 273 19.89 24.72 10.88
CA ASP A 273 20.84 25.73 11.35
C ASP A 273 20.32 27.08 10.81
N ASP A 274 20.24 28.06 11.69
CA ASP A 274 19.64 29.38 11.45
C ASP A 274 20.22 30.07 10.20
N GLY A 275 19.36 30.62 9.34
CA GLY A 275 19.81 31.37 8.17
C GLY A 275 18.67 31.97 7.35
N GLU A 276 18.20 33.12 7.83
CA GLU A 276 17.52 34.23 7.15
C GLU A 276 16.99 34.03 5.72
N ASP A 277 15.69 34.28 5.57
CA ASP A 277 14.96 34.46 4.32
C ASP A 277 15.70 35.40 3.34
N GLU A 278 16.03 34.90 2.14
CA GLU A 278 16.20 35.74 0.96
C GLU A 278 15.18 35.34 -0.10
N ASP A 279 14.12 36.13 -0.18
CA ASP A 279 13.14 36.14 -1.26
C ASP A 279 13.87 36.35 -2.61
N MET A 280 13.99 35.30 -3.43
CA MET A 280 14.33 35.46 -4.84
C MET A 280 13.07 35.79 -5.64
N GLU A 281 12.94 37.07 -5.99
CA GLU A 281 11.96 37.56 -6.98
C GLU A 281 12.19 36.87 -8.34
N ASP A 282 11.15 36.20 -8.84
CA ASP A 282 11.09 35.65 -10.21
C ASP A 282 11.04 36.82 -11.22
N ASP A 283 12.12 36.99 -12.00
CA ASP A 283 12.20 37.94 -13.11
C ASP A 283 11.28 37.50 -14.27
N GLU A 284 10.21 38.27 -14.53
CA GLU A 284 9.41 38.15 -15.76
C GLU A 284 10.19 38.69 -16.97
N PRO A 285 10.21 38.00 -18.14
CA PRO A 285 10.77 38.59 -19.34
C PRO A 285 9.80 39.58 -19.99
N VAL A 286 10.19 40.85 -19.96
CA VAL A 286 9.56 42.00 -20.64
C VAL A 286 9.42 41.80 -22.15
N GLN A 287 8.20 41.99 -22.65
CA GLN A 287 7.88 42.12 -24.07
C GLN A 287 8.52 43.37 -24.67
N THR A 288 9.27 43.24 -25.76
CA THR A 288 9.59 44.37 -26.64
C THR A 288 9.12 44.11 -28.07
N GLN A 289 8.23 44.99 -28.51
CA GLN A 289 7.73 45.07 -29.88
C GLN A 289 8.72 45.88 -30.73
N ALA A 290 9.13 45.35 -31.88
CA ALA A 290 9.55 46.17 -33.02
C ALA A 290 9.37 45.38 -34.35
N LYS A 291 8.73 46.01 -35.32
CA LYS A 291 8.62 45.63 -36.75
C LYS A 291 8.87 46.90 -37.58
N PRO A 292 9.07 46.84 -38.91
CA PRO A 292 9.54 45.74 -39.77
C PRO A 292 10.59 46.18 -40.82
N ARG A 293 11.22 45.25 -41.55
CA ARG A 293 11.73 45.54 -42.91
C ARG A 293 11.70 44.31 -43.82
N GLN A 294 11.12 44.51 -45.01
CA GLN A 294 10.87 43.53 -46.07
C GLN A 294 12.14 43.21 -46.88
N GLN A 295 12.26 41.97 -47.36
CA GLN A 295 12.35 41.65 -48.79
C GLN A 295 12.31 40.11 -49.05
N ARG A 296 11.35 39.72 -49.92
CA ARG A 296 11.37 38.71 -51.03
C ARG A 296 12.31 37.49 -50.89
N SER A 297 11.93 36.24 -51.21
CA SER A 297 11.08 35.75 -52.32
C SER A 297 10.90 34.22 -52.29
N GLN A 298 9.77 33.75 -52.85
CA GLN A 298 9.52 32.46 -53.55
C GLN A 298 9.68 31.15 -52.73
N SER A 299 8.91 30.07 -52.89
CA SER A 299 7.69 29.70 -53.62
C SER A 299 7.35 28.26 -53.15
N GLY A 300 6.08 27.82 -53.16
CA GLY A 300 5.78 26.38 -53.16
C GLY A 300 4.58 25.87 -52.35
N ARG A 301 3.38 25.98 -52.93
CA ARG A 301 2.25 25.00 -52.94
C ARG A 301 1.81 24.23 -51.67
N LYS A 302 0.57 24.56 -51.26
CA LYS A 302 -0.63 23.70 -51.08
C LYS A 302 -0.49 22.29 -50.47
N GLY A 303 -1.18 22.09 -49.33
CA GLY A 303 -1.70 20.79 -48.88
C GLY A 303 -2.64 20.95 -47.69
N LYS A 304 -3.86 20.41 -47.77
CA LYS A 304 -5.03 20.67 -46.93
C LYS A 304 -5.26 19.49 -45.96
N SER A 305 -5.58 19.81 -44.71
CA SER A 305 -6.41 19.10 -43.72
C SER A 305 -6.58 17.57 -43.78
N LYS A 306 -6.34 16.88 -42.65
CA LYS A 306 -7.32 15.93 -42.07
C LYS A 306 -7.03 15.58 -40.60
N LYS A 307 -8.08 15.74 -39.77
CA LYS A 307 -8.30 15.09 -38.47
C LYS A 307 -8.34 13.56 -38.65
N VAL A 308 -7.83 12.82 -37.67
CA VAL A 308 -8.30 11.46 -37.36
C VAL A 308 -8.37 11.31 -35.84
N ASP A 309 -9.57 10.94 -35.39
CA ASP A 309 -9.97 10.66 -34.02
C ASP A 309 -9.34 9.35 -33.51
N VAL A 310 -9.12 9.30 -32.20
CA VAL A 310 -8.66 8.14 -31.45
C VAL A 310 -9.89 7.43 -30.89
N GLU A 311 -10.20 6.25 -31.42
CA GLU A 311 -11.07 5.26 -30.76
C GLU A 311 -10.16 4.34 -29.93
N SER A 312 -10.37 4.34 -28.61
CA SER A 312 -9.77 3.38 -27.68
C SER A 312 -10.85 2.38 -27.27
N GLU A 313 -10.64 1.13 -27.64
CA GLU A 313 -11.50 -0.02 -27.36
C GLU A 313 -11.48 -0.36 -25.85
N GLU A 314 -12.69 -0.62 -25.34
CA GLU A 314 -12.99 -1.11 -24.01
C GLU A 314 -12.84 -2.63 -23.99
N ASP A 315 -12.07 -3.18 -23.05
CA ASP A 315 -12.17 -4.61 -22.70
C ASP A 315 -12.67 -4.73 -21.26
N ALA A 316 -13.85 -5.35 -21.14
CA ALA A 316 -14.55 -5.64 -19.90
C ALA A 316 -14.42 -7.14 -19.60
N GLU A 317 -13.67 -7.46 -18.55
CA GLU A 317 -13.60 -8.82 -18.01
C GLU A 317 -14.91 -9.16 -17.26
N LYS A 318 -15.61 -10.19 -17.71
CA LYS A 318 -16.70 -10.85 -17.00
C LYS A 318 -16.15 -12.08 -16.29
N GLU A 319 -16.35 -12.16 -14.98
CA GLU A 319 -16.19 -13.39 -14.20
C GLU A 319 -17.47 -14.23 -14.36
N ASP A 320 -17.34 -15.40 -14.99
CA ASP A 320 -18.34 -16.47 -14.95
C ASP A 320 -18.04 -17.37 -13.75
N THR A 321 -18.98 -17.41 -12.79
CA THR A 321 -19.05 -18.41 -11.72
C THR A 321 -20.01 -19.52 -12.15
N GLU A 322 -19.48 -20.71 -12.44
CA GLU A 322 -20.27 -21.94 -12.57
C GLU A 322 -20.20 -22.72 -11.25
N GLU A 323 -21.31 -22.73 -10.51
CA GLU A 323 -21.60 -23.69 -9.44
C GLU A 323 -22.22 -24.95 -10.08
N GLU A 324 -21.51 -26.08 -10.03
CA GLU A 324 -22.08 -27.39 -10.30
C GLU A 324 -22.85 -27.87 -9.07
N THR A 325 -24.18 -27.96 -9.16
CA THR A 325 -25.01 -28.71 -8.21
C THR A 325 -25.58 -29.95 -8.90
N GLU A 326 -25.15 -31.12 -8.45
CA GLU A 326 -25.77 -32.42 -8.77
C GLU A 326 -27.21 -32.46 -8.25
N ALA A 327 -28.16 -32.78 -9.14
CA ALA A 327 -29.52 -33.12 -8.74
C ALA A 327 -30.03 -34.34 -9.54
N ASP A 328 -30.07 -35.46 -8.83
CA ASP A 328 -30.69 -36.74 -9.18
C ASP A 328 -32.19 -36.55 -9.48
N ALA A 329 -32.66 -36.99 -10.66
CA ALA A 329 -34.02 -36.78 -11.14
C ALA A 329 -34.76 -38.11 -11.32
N THR A 330 -35.56 -38.49 -10.32
CA THR A 330 -36.61 -39.50 -10.44
C THR A 330 -37.93 -38.83 -10.86
N PRO A 331 -38.68 -39.34 -11.86
CA PRO A 331 -39.84 -38.62 -12.40
C PRO A 331 -41.17 -38.98 -11.70
N PRO A 332 -42.07 -38.01 -11.43
CA PRO A 332 -43.44 -38.31 -11.02
C PRO A 332 -44.46 -38.21 -12.18
N PRO A 333 -45.68 -38.77 -12.01
CA PRO A 333 -46.47 -39.30 -13.12
C PRO A 333 -47.51 -38.35 -13.74
N ARG A 334 -47.95 -38.76 -14.94
CA ARG A 334 -48.94 -38.12 -15.82
C ARG A 334 -50.29 -37.79 -15.14
N ARG A 335 -50.74 -36.54 -15.34
CA ARG A 335 -52.11 -36.07 -15.07
C ARG A 335 -53.12 -36.67 -16.08
N LYS A 336 -54.25 -37.16 -15.58
CA LYS A 336 -55.52 -37.26 -16.32
C LYS A 336 -56.51 -36.26 -15.73
N SER A 337 -57.05 -35.38 -16.57
CA SER A 337 -58.22 -34.56 -16.23
C SER A 337 -59.50 -35.33 -16.54
N THR A 338 -60.52 -35.22 -15.70
CA THR A 338 -61.90 -34.88 -16.13
C THR A 338 -62.77 -34.60 -14.93
N ARG A 339 -63.58 -33.54 -15.05
CA ARG A 339 -64.82 -33.28 -14.30
C ARG A 339 -65.77 -34.47 -14.41
N HIS A 340 -66.25 -35.00 -13.29
CA HIS A 340 -67.63 -34.85 -12.82
C HIS A 340 -67.79 -35.47 -11.44
#